data_AF-A0A4S3JTK2-F1
#
_entry.id   AF-A0A4S3JTK2-F1
#
_cell.length_a   1.000
_cell.length_b   1.000
_cell.length_c   1.000
_cell.angle_alpha   90.00
_cell.angle_beta   90.00
_cell.angle_gamma   90.00
#
_symmetry.space_group_name_H-M   'P 1'
#
loop_
_entity.id
_entity.type
_entity.pdbx_description
1 polymer ?
#
loop_
_entity_poly.entity_id
_entity_poly.type
_entity_poly.pdbx_seq_one_letter_code
_entity_poly.pdbx_strand_id
1 'polypeptide(L)'
;MFLIEGNGKAILYTGDIRGAYLLEKFSQLVVSFSLTKKQLSLDMLYLDNTFARPSYVRHTFPSKAEGLAELLQKVALYPKDTIFYFRAWTFGYEEVWVALSAVLNSKVSLVSCSRVDANEASALCGYELGNRFVSGCLSEDEQSRIHSCEPGVTCSAISSSKLVYIIPIVHRAKDGSKVPELGIGGGGGDLYQIHELEIPDESTLEQLDKLCLEQIHDSQVLSQTRKTLVEAFRSKSKTLSLDNYRAKNVQNISLESLIHILSRGHSKENLGLDAMQRLSATNDKQGHTLPNTIWTWAYPCSNYSVISVLGSSACERKFNGQQY
;
A
#
# COMPACT_ATOMS: atom_id res chain seq x y z
N MET A 1 -1.32 2.76 -22.24
CA MET A 1 -1.39 3.76 -23.32
C MET A 1 -2.21 3.22 -24.48
N PHE A 2 -3.11 4.05 -25.01
CA PHE A 2 -3.98 3.76 -26.13
C PHE A 2 -3.89 4.87 -27.17
N LEU A 3 -3.66 4.50 -28.44
CA LEU A 3 -3.83 5.39 -29.58
C LEU A 3 -5.23 5.14 -30.18
N ILE A 4 -6.02 6.18 -30.28
CA ILE A 4 -7.41 6.13 -30.76
C ILE A 4 -7.48 6.95 -32.05
N GLU A 5 -7.84 6.30 -33.16
CA GLU A 5 -7.92 6.92 -34.48
C GLU A 5 -9.37 6.86 -35.00
N GLY A 6 -9.85 7.97 -35.57
CA GLY A 6 -11.20 8.04 -36.14
C GLY A 6 -11.52 9.41 -36.74
N ASN A 7 -12.32 9.45 -37.80
CA ASN A 7 -12.72 10.69 -38.51
C ASN A 7 -11.54 11.61 -38.89
N GLY A 8 -10.40 11.01 -39.28
CA GLY A 8 -9.19 11.75 -39.62
C GLY A 8 -8.46 12.38 -38.43
N LYS A 9 -8.83 12.02 -37.19
CA LYS A 9 -8.18 12.48 -35.96
C LYS A 9 -7.46 11.34 -35.23
N ALA A 10 -6.45 11.70 -34.46
CA ALA A 10 -5.70 10.79 -33.60
C ALA A 10 -5.56 11.36 -32.17
N ILE A 11 -5.95 10.55 -31.18
CA ILE A 11 -5.88 10.87 -29.75
C ILE A 11 -4.96 9.87 -29.08
N LEU A 12 -3.98 10.35 -28.32
CA LEU A 12 -3.14 9.51 -27.47
C LEU A 12 -3.56 9.66 -26.01
N TYR A 13 -3.95 8.55 -25.38
CA TYR A 13 -4.24 8.48 -23.96
C TYR A 13 -3.17 7.63 -23.26
N THR A 14 -2.37 8.23 -22.39
CA THR A 14 -1.24 7.50 -21.77
C THR A 14 -1.71 6.50 -20.73
N GLY A 15 -2.80 6.81 -19.99
CA GLY A 15 -3.03 6.24 -18.67
C GLY A 15 -1.90 6.65 -17.73
N ASP A 16 -1.75 5.96 -16.60
CA ASP A 16 -0.62 6.14 -15.70
C ASP A 16 0.67 5.71 -16.39
N ILE A 17 1.68 6.59 -16.41
CA ILE A 17 2.92 6.31 -17.13
C ILE A 17 4.14 6.98 -16.50
N ARG A 18 5.26 6.26 -16.57
CA ARG A 18 6.57 6.79 -16.19
C ARG A 18 7.41 7.10 -17.42
N GLY A 19 7.99 8.30 -17.46
CA GLY A 19 8.61 8.88 -18.66
C GLY A 19 9.69 8.04 -19.37
N ALA A 20 10.46 7.20 -18.66
CA ALA A 20 11.44 6.30 -19.30
C ALA A 20 10.76 5.24 -20.18
N TYR A 21 9.61 4.72 -19.74
CA TYR A 21 8.82 3.73 -20.47
C TYR A 21 8.05 4.37 -21.64
N LEU A 22 7.68 5.64 -21.50
CA LEU A 22 7.04 6.43 -22.54
C LEU A 22 7.92 6.51 -23.81
N LEU A 23 9.23 6.75 -23.64
CA LEU A 23 10.17 6.82 -24.77
C LEU A 23 10.32 5.48 -25.51
N GLU A 24 10.37 4.37 -24.77
CA GLU A 24 10.45 3.03 -25.36
C GLU A 24 9.18 2.70 -26.17
N LYS A 25 8.00 2.95 -25.59
CA LYS A 25 6.71 2.72 -26.26
C LYS A 25 6.47 3.68 -27.43
N PHE A 26 6.88 4.93 -27.31
CA PHE A 26 6.89 5.85 -28.44
C PHE A 26 7.80 5.36 -29.56
N SER A 27 8.97 4.81 -29.23
CA SER A 27 9.87 4.26 -30.25
C SER A 27 9.19 3.11 -31.03
N GLN A 28 8.46 2.23 -30.34
CA GLN A 28 7.67 1.15 -30.96
C GLN A 28 6.52 1.69 -31.85
N LEU A 29 5.81 2.71 -31.38
CA LEU A 29 4.80 3.42 -32.16
C LEU A 29 5.40 4.06 -33.41
N VAL A 30 6.49 4.82 -33.27
CA VAL A 30 7.19 5.51 -34.37
C VAL A 30 7.70 4.52 -35.41
N VAL A 31 8.26 3.38 -34.98
CA VAL A 31 8.66 2.29 -35.89
C VAL A 31 7.45 1.75 -36.66
N SER A 32 6.33 1.49 -35.98
CA SER A 32 5.09 1.01 -36.61
C SER A 32 4.53 2.01 -37.65
N PHE A 33 4.59 3.31 -37.37
CA PHE A 33 4.17 4.35 -38.32
C PHE A 33 5.16 4.57 -39.47
N SER A 34 6.45 4.45 -39.21
CA SER A 34 7.49 4.55 -40.24
C SER A 34 7.35 3.42 -41.27
N LEU A 35 6.99 2.22 -40.82
CA LEU A 35 6.75 1.05 -41.69
C LEU A 35 5.48 1.22 -42.56
N THR A 36 4.49 1.95 -42.08
CA THR A 36 3.23 2.20 -42.82
C THR A 36 3.29 3.43 -43.72
N LYS A 37 4.42 4.17 -43.74
CA LYS A 37 4.60 5.47 -44.43
C LYS A 37 3.51 6.50 -44.10
N LYS A 38 2.81 6.33 -42.97
CA LYS A 38 1.82 7.28 -42.48
C LYS A 38 2.52 8.25 -41.54
N GLN A 39 2.39 9.55 -41.82
CA GLN A 39 2.76 10.58 -40.85
C GLN A 39 1.69 10.60 -39.75
N LEU A 40 2.06 10.24 -38.52
CA LEU A 40 1.16 10.34 -37.38
C LEU A 40 1.18 11.79 -36.86
N SER A 41 0.10 12.53 -37.09
CA SER A 41 -0.18 13.79 -36.38
C SER A 41 -1.16 13.50 -35.25
N LEU A 42 -0.78 13.82 -34.01
CA LEU A 42 -1.68 13.74 -32.87
C LEU A 42 -2.48 15.04 -32.74
N ASP A 43 -3.80 14.94 -32.72
CA ASP A 43 -4.69 16.07 -32.45
C ASP A 43 -4.82 16.36 -30.95
N MET A 44 -4.70 15.31 -30.12
CA MET A 44 -4.90 15.42 -28.68
C MET A 44 -4.04 14.43 -27.90
N LEU A 45 -3.51 14.91 -26.78
CA LEU A 45 -2.72 14.13 -25.84
C LEU A 45 -3.34 14.24 -24.44
N TYR A 46 -3.86 13.13 -23.93
CA TYR A 46 -4.19 12.97 -22.53
C TYR A 46 -2.98 12.33 -21.83
N LEU A 47 -2.30 13.15 -21.05
CA LEU A 47 -1.04 12.81 -20.39
C LEU A 47 -1.23 12.66 -18.88
N ASP A 48 -0.60 11.64 -18.30
CA ASP A 48 -0.39 11.53 -16.86
C ASP A 48 0.36 12.76 -16.33
N ASN A 49 -0.34 13.57 -15.56
CA ASN A 49 0.16 14.79 -14.97
C ASN A 49 0.34 14.68 -13.44
N THR A 50 0.35 13.46 -12.89
CA THR A 50 0.41 13.17 -11.45
C THR A 50 1.50 13.97 -10.74
N PHE A 51 2.69 14.04 -11.36
CA PHE A 51 3.84 14.77 -10.83
C PHE A 51 4.18 16.05 -11.62
N ALA A 52 3.34 16.46 -12.57
CA ALA A 52 3.54 17.67 -13.37
C ALA A 52 3.03 18.92 -12.63
N ARG A 53 3.44 19.09 -11.36
CA ARG A 53 3.03 20.20 -10.50
C ARG A 53 4.23 21.04 -10.04
N PRO A 54 4.15 22.39 -10.09
CA PRO A 54 5.22 23.29 -9.68
C PRO A 54 5.64 23.22 -8.21
N SER A 55 4.92 22.50 -7.34
CA SER A 55 5.29 22.29 -5.93
C SER A 55 6.14 21.03 -5.72
N TYR A 56 6.12 20.09 -6.66
CA TYR A 56 6.87 18.83 -6.60
C TYR A 56 8.20 18.92 -7.34
N VAL A 57 8.85 20.10 -7.32
CA VAL A 57 10.08 20.39 -8.11
C VAL A 57 11.28 19.60 -7.60
N ARG A 58 11.25 18.30 -7.87
CA ARG A 58 12.42 17.50 -8.13
C ARG A 58 12.36 17.25 -9.64
N HIS A 59 13.30 17.87 -10.36
CA HIS A 59 13.41 17.69 -11.80
C HIS A 59 13.80 16.26 -12.21
N THR A 60 14.16 15.41 -11.24
CA THR A 60 14.65 14.06 -11.47
C THR A 60 14.09 13.07 -10.45
N PHE A 61 13.47 12.02 -10.97
CA PHE A 61 13.13 10.81 -10.23
C PHE A 61 14.24 9.78 -10.45
N PRO A 62 14.71 9.07 -9.41
CA PRO A 62 15.66 7.99 -9.61
C PRO A 62 15.02 6.88 -10.44
N SER A 63 15.77 6.21 -11.28
CA SER A 63 15.28 5.07 -12.06
C SER A 63 14.76 3.93 -11.15
N LYS A 64 13.94 3.04 -11.71
CA LYS A 64 13.48 1.83 -11.01
C LYS A 64 14.67 0.97 -10.54
N ALA A 65 15.70 0.86 -11.38
CA ALA A 65 16.91 0.12 -11.07
C ALA A 65 17.68 0.72 -9.89
N GLU A 66 17.84 2.05 -9.84
CA GLU A 66 18.50 2.73 -8.71
C GLU A 66 17.70 2.56 -7.41
N GLY A 67 16.38 2.71 -7.48
CA GLY A 67 15.50 2.52 -6.32
C GLY A 67 15.53 1.08 -5.78
N LEU A 68 15.51 0.10 -6.67
CA LEU A 68 15.63 -1.31 -6.31
C LEU A 68 17.03 -1.62 -5.75
N ALA A 69 18.10 -1.12 -6.36
CA ALA A 69 19.46 -1.31 -5.87
C ALA A 69 19.63 -0.75 -4.45
N GLU A 70 19.11 0.45 -4.17
CA GLU A 70 19.10 1.06 -2.84
C GLU A 70 18.36 0.16 -1.83
N LEU A 71 17.20 -0.38 -2.21
CA LEU A 71 16.42 -1.29 -1.36
C LEU A 71 17.21 -2.55 -1.01
N LEU A 72 17.75 -3.23 -2.02
CA LEU A 72 18.47 -4.49 -1.84
C LEU A 72 19.73 -4.30 -0.98
N GLN A 73 20.44 -3.19 -1.17
CA GLN A 73 21.59 -2.83 -0.32
C GLN A 73 21.20 -2.70 1.15
N LYS A 74 20.09 -2.01 1.45
CA LYS A 74 19.62 -1.84 2.83
C LYS A 74 19.17 -3.16 3.44
N VAL A 75 18.37 -3.93 2.70
CA VAL A 75 17.84 -5.22 3.16
C VAL A 75 18.96 -6.22 3.46
N ALA A 76 20.05 -6.20 2.70
CA ALA A 76 21.20 -7.09 2.90
C ALA A 76 21.99 -6.86 4.22
N LEU A 77 21.83 -5.68 4.85
CA LEU A 77 22.47 -5.36 6.13
C LEU A 77 21.83 -6.09 7.32
N TYR A 78 20.55 -6.46 7.19
CA TYR A 78 19.80 -7.04 8.29
C TYR A 78 20.15 -8.52 8.51
N PRO A 79 20.02 -9.01 9.76
CA PRO A 79 20.14 -10.42 10.11
C PRO A 79 19.19 -11.37 9.35
N LYS A 80 19.53 -12.67 9.34
CA LYS A 80 18.75 -13.70 8.63
C LYS A 80 17.39 -13.99 9.26
N ASP A 81 17.18 -13.61 10.51
CA ASP A 81 15.93 -13.79 11.25
C ASP A 81 15.06 -12.53 11.26
N THR A 82 15.46 -11.47 10.55
CA THR A 82 14.63 -10.30 10.30
C THR A 82 13.46 -10.66 9.38
N ILE A 83 12.27 -10.19 9.77
CA ILE A 83 11.04 -10.29 8.99
C ILE A 83 10.76 -8.93 8.35
N PHE A 84 10.53 -8.93 7.04
CA PHE A 84 10.25 -7.72 6.27
C PHE A 84 8.77 -7.66 5.89
N TYR A 85 8.14 -6.52 6.16
CA TYR A 85 6.78 -6.21 5.72
C TYR A 85 6.82 -5.13 4.66
N PHE A 86 6.61 -5.53 3.40
CA PHE A 86 6.57 -4.61 2.27
C PHE A 86 5.17 -4.03 2.10
N ARG A 87 5.04 -2.72 2.32
CA ARG A 87 3.76 -2.00 2.21
C ARG A 87 3.51 -1.57 0.76
N ALA A 88 3.19 -2.54 -0.08
CA ALA A 88 2.77 -2.32 -1.46
C ALA A 88 1.52 -3.15 -1.73
N TRP A 89 0.44 -2.50 -2.15
CA TRP A 89 -0.88 -3.14 -2.38
C TRP A 89 -1.41 -2.91 -3.79
N THR A 90 -0.75 -2.06 -4.58
CA THR A 90 -1.03 -1.85 -6.00
C THR A 90 -0.17 -2.77 -6.85
N PHE A 91 -0.60 -3.05 -8.08
CA PHE A 91 0.23 -3.71 -9.08
C PHE A 91 1.42 -2.83 -9.50
N GLY A 92 2.47 -3.44 -10.03
CA GLY A 92 3.68 -2.74 -10.50
C GLY A 92 4.94 -2.96 -9.65
N TYR A 93 4.84 -3.80 -8.61
CA TYR A 93 5.94 -4.16 -7.72
C TYR A 93 6.47 -5.59 -7.91
N GLU A 94 6.04 -6.26 -8.97
CA GLU A 94 6.33 -7.66 -9.26
C GLU A 94 7.84 -7.93 -9.31
N GLU A 95 8.59 -7.07 -9.99
CA GLU A 95 10.07 -7.13 -10.03
C GLU A 95 10.71 -6.94 -8.65
N VAL A 96 10.09 -6.12 -7.79
CA VAL A 96 10.59 -5.91 -6.42
C VAL A 96 10.41 -7.18 -5.61
N TRP A 97 9.27 -7.87 -5.73
CA TRP A 97 9.04 -9.16 -5.09
C TRP A 97 10.04 -10.22 -5.54
N VAL A 98 10.28 -10.35 -6.85
CA VAL A 98 11.26 -11.29 -7.41
C VAL A 98 12.66 -10.99 -6.85
N ALA A 99 13.08 -9.73 -6.89
CA ALA A 99 14.41 -9.32 -6.44
C ALA A 99 14.61 -9.49 -4.92
N LEU A 100 13.63 -9.11 -4.10
CA LEU A 100 13.66 -9.34 -2.66
C LEU A 100 13.73 -10.83 -2.34
N SER A 101 12.92 -11.65 -3.03
CA SER A 101 12.91 -13.09 -2.83
C SER A 101 14.27 -13.72 -3.13
N ALA A 102 14.91 -13.31 -4.22
CA ALA A 102 16.24 -13.76 -4.62
C ALA A 102 17.31 -13.35 -3.60
N VAL A 103 17.34 -12.07 -3.18
CA VAL A 103 18.38 -11.56 -2.25
C VAL A 103 18.25 -12.12 -0.85
N LEU A 104 17.02 -12.32 -0.36
CA LEU A 104 16.76 -12.85 0.98
C LEU A 104 16.66 -14.38 1.02
N ASN A 105 16.70 -15.03 -0.14
CA ASN A 105 16.47 -16.47 -0.30
C ASN A 105 15.23 -16.94 0.46
N SER A 106 14.13 -16.22 0.27
CA SER A 106 12.84 -16.47 0.91
C SER A 106 11.73 -16.17 -0.08
N LYS A 107 10.64 -16.91 -0.04
CA LYS A 107 9.44 -16.51 -0.77
C LYS A 107 8.80 -15.28 -0.14
N VAL A 108 7.93 -14.63 -0.91
CA VAL A 108 7.08 -13.52 -0.48
C VAL A 108 5.71 -14.07 -0.14
N SER A 109 5.33 -13.95 1.13
CA SER A 109 4.00 -14.28 1.60
C SER A 109 2.98 -13.25 1.09
N LEU A 110 2.02 -13.74 0.31
CA LEU A 110 0.86 -13.01 -0.19
C LEU A 110 -0.39 -13.85 0.06
N VAL A 111 -1.46 -13.20 0.52
CA VAL A 111 -2.71 -13.89 0.89
C VAL A 111 -3.47 -14.45 -0.33
N SER A 112 -3.05 -14.10 -1.56
CA SER A 112 -3.66 -14.63 -2.80
C SER A 112 -2.74 -14.40 -4.01
N CYS A 113 -2.17 -15.49 -4.58
CA CYS A 113 -1.47 -15.47 -5.89
C CYS A 113 -2.46 -15.32 -7.06
N SER A 114 -3.77 -15.48 -6.82
CA SER A 114 -4.82 -15.48 -7.85
C SER A 114 -5.07 -14.12 -8.52
N ARG A 115 -4.31 -13.08 -8.16
CA ARG A 115 -4.37 -11.74 -8.76
C ARG A 115 -3.36 -11.51 -9.91
N VAL A 116 -2.52 -12.49 -10.25
CA VAL A 116 -1.47 -12.31 -11.28
C VAL A 116 -1.85 -13.01 -12.58
N ASP A 117 -1.97 -12.25 -13.67
CA ASP A 117 -2.31 -12.77 -15.00
C ASP A 117 -1.22 -13.71 -15.55
N ALA A 118 -1.66 -14.86 -16.10
CA ALA A 118 -0.87 -16.08 -16.27
C ALA A 118 0.36 -16.00 -17.20
N ASN A 119 0.51 -14.97 -18.02
CA ASN A 119 1.57 -14.91 -19.05
C ASN A 119 2.87 -14.23 -18.58
N GLU A 120 2.81 -13.27 -17.65
CA GLU A 120 4.00 -12.64 -17.04
C GLU A 120 4.25 -13.14 -15.59
N ALA A 121 3.41 -14.06 -15.11
CA ALA A 121 3.40 -14.54 -13.72
C ALA A 121 4.37 -15.69 -13.43
N SER A 122 5.12 -16.23 -14.41
CA SER A 122 5.92 -17.45 -14.20
C SER A 122 6.99 -17.29 -13.12
N ALA A 123 7.64 -16.13 -13.03
CA ALA A 123 8.57 -15.80 -11.96
C ALA A 123 7.88 -15.62 -10.60
N LEU A 124 6.59 -15.26 -10.61
CA LEU A 124 5.79 -14.98 -9.41
C LEU A 124 5.10 -16.23 -8.86
N CYS A 125 4.23 -16.87 -9.64
CA CYS A 125 3.43 -18.02 -9.21
C CYS A 125 4.03 -19.38 -9.68
N GLY A 126 5.02 -19.39 -10.59
CA GLY A 126 5.65 -20.60 -11.11
C GLY A 126 5.12 -21.04 -12.47
N TYR A 127 5.73 -22.07 -13.05
CA TYR A 127 5.37 -22.61 -14.37
C TYR A 127 5.74 -24.10 -14.50
N GLU A 128 5.08 -24.81 -15.42
CA GLU A 128 5.45 -26.17 -15.79
C GLU A 128 6.57 -26.17 -16.84
N LEU A 129 7.62 -26.95 -16.59
CA LEU A 129 8.75 -27.14 -17.51
C LEU A 129 8.92 -28.62 -17.81
N GLY A 130 8.18 -29.12 -18.80
CA GLY A 130 8.06 -30.56 -19.04
C GLY A 130 7.31 -31.23 -17.89
N ASN A 131 7.89 -32.28 -17.29
CA ASN A 131 7.27 -33.04 -16.19
C ASN A 131 7.61 -32.50 -14.80
N ARG A 132 8.13 -31.26 -14.69
CA ARG A 132 8.46 -30.63 -13.41
C ARG A 132 7.77 -29.28 -13.29
N PHE A 133 7.26 -28.99 -12.10
CA PHE A 133 6.80 -27.65 -11.75
C PHE A 133 7.97 -26.84 -11.20
N VAL A 134 8.22 -25.67 -11.78
CA VAL A 134 9.19 -24.69 -11.30
C VAL A 134 8.43 -23.64 -10.49
N SER A 135 8.69 -23.58 -9.19
CA SER A 135 7.97 -22.67 -8.29
C SER A 135 8.44 -21.22 -8.46
N GLY A 136 7.49 -20.28 -8.39
CA GLY A 136 7.78 -18.85 -8.38
C GLY A 136 8.15 -18.30 -6.99
N CYS A 137 8.31 -16.99 -6.92
CA CYS A 137 8.74 -16.29 -5.71
C CYS A 137 7.62 -16.03 -4.69
N LEU A 138 6.35 -16.18 -5.07
CA LEU A 138 5.20 -15.99 -4.19
C LEU A 138 4.84 -17.28 -3.43
N SER A 139 4.26 -17.11 -2.25
CA SER A 139 3.80 -18.20 -1.38
C SER A 139 2.63 -17.74 -0.53
N GLU A 140 1.84 -18.68 -0.02
CA GLU A 140 0.88 -18.46 1.06
C GLU A 140 1.49 -18.78 2.44
N ASP A 141 2.77 -19.17 2.48
CA ASP A 141 3.47 -19.50 3.73
C ASP A 141 3.68 -18.27 4.61
N GLU A 142 3.00 -18.25 5.76
CA GLU A 142 3.12 -17.20 6.78
C GLU A 142 4.46 -17.21 7.53
N GLN A 143 5.29 -18.24 7.38
CA GLN A 143 6.63 -18.29 7.97
C GLN A 143 7.71 -17.66 7.06
N SER A 144 7.29 -17.12 5.92
CA SER A 144 8.19 -16.42 5.00
C SER A 144 8.88 -15.24 5.69
N ARG A 145 10.09 -14.91 5.26
CA ARG A 145 10.79 -13.72 5.77
C ARG A 145 10.26 -12.41 5.19
N ILE A 146 9.47 -12.49 4.12
CA ILE A 146 8.96 -11.33 3.39
C ILE A 146 7.45 -11.46 3.32
N HIS A 147 6.75 -10.42 3.74
CA HIS A 147 5.30 -10.31 3.65
C HIS A 147 4.93 -9.09 2.84
N SER A 148 3.92 -9.21 1.98
CA SER A 148 3.38 -8.09 1.21
C SER A 148 1.85 -8.09 1.25
N CYS A 149 1.28 -8.56 2.36
CA CYS A 149 -0.16 -8.72 2.54
C CYS A 149 -0.90 -7.37 2.45
N GLU A 150 -2.11 -7.42 1.88
CA GLU A 150 -2.97 -6.25 1.73
C GLU A 150 -3.26 -5.60 3.10
N PRO A 151 -3.18 -4.26 3.20
CA PRO A 151 -3.58 -3.54 4.41
C PRO A 151 -4.99 -3.95 4.86
N GLY A 152 -5.18 -4.14 6.17
CA GLY A 152 -6.45 -4.60 6.74
C GLY A 152 -6.60 -6.13 6.81
N VAL A 153 -5.77 -6.90 6.10
CA VAL A 153 -5.71 -8.35 6.28
C VAL A 153 -4.84 -8.69 7.47
N THR A 154 -5.31 -9.60 8.34
CA THR A 154 -4.54 -10.05 9.49
C THR A 154 -3.31 -10.84 9.03
N CYS A 155 -2.12 -10.34 9.34
CA CYS A 155 -0.85 -11.00 9.04
C CYS A 155 -0.08 -11.26 10.35
N SER A 156 0.22 -12.52 10.64
CA SER A 156 0.91 -12.95 11.86
C SER A 156 2.29 -12.31 12.02
N ALA A 157 2.97 -12.01 10.91
CA ALA A 157 4.27 -11.34 10.86
C ALA A 157 4.31 -9.96 11.53
N ILE A 158 3.18 -9.26 11.58
CA ILE A 158 3.09 -7.93 12.21
C ILE A 158 3.40 -8.01 13.71
N SER A 159 3.15 -9.15 14.35
CA SER A 159 3.46 -9.37 15.77
C SER A 159 4.94 -9.67 16.06
N SER A 160 5.79 -9.75 15.02
CA SER A 160 7.21 -10.10 15.18
C SER A 160 8.01 -8.99 15.87
N SER A 161 8.86 -9.39 16.83
CA SER A 161 9.80 -8.48 17.51
C SER A 161 10.96 -7.99 16.62
N LYS A 162 11.16 -8.64 15.45
CA LYS A 162 12.22 -8.33 14.47
C LYS A 162 11.64 -7.86 13.13
N LEU A 163 10.50 -7.18 13.20
CA LEU A 163 9.79 -6.67 12.05
C LEU A 163 10.44 -5.38 11.51
N VAL A 164 10.63 -5.35 10.19
CA VAL A 164 11.11 -4.17 9.46
C VAL A 164 10.14 -3.85 8.34
N TYR A 165 9.62 -2.63 8.34
CA TYR A 165 8.73 -2.15 7.28
C TYR A 165 9.53 -1.68 6.08
N ILE A 166 9.11 -2.06 4.88
CA ILE A 166 9.59 -1.47 3.64
C ILE A 166 8.46 -0.61 3.08
N ILE A 167 8.68 0.70 3.00
CA ILE A 167 7.67 1.67 2.59
C ILE A 167 8.11 2.35 1.28
N PRO A 168 7.38 2.12 0.18
CA PRO A 168 7.47 2.90 -1.05
C PRO A 168 7.27 4.40 -0.83
N ILE A 169 8.07 5.23 -1.50
CA ILE A 169 7.96 6.68 -1.44
C ILE A 169 7.93 7.29 -2.84
N VAL A 170 7.09 8.30 -3.00
CA VAL A 170 7.02 9.09 -4.23
C VAL A 170 8.04 10.21 -4.26
N HIS A 171 8.48 10.69 -3.09
CA HIS A 171 9.38 11.83 -3.00
C HIS A 171 10.22 11.82 -1.71
N ARG A 172 11.47 12.28 -1.83
CA ARG A 172 12.29 12.80 -0.73
C ARG A 172 12.51 14.28 -0.97
N ALA A 173 12.07 15.12 -0.06
CA ALA A 173 12.35 16.55 -0.13
C ALA A 173 13.79 16.85 0.28
N LYS A 174 14.24 18.06 -0.04
CA LYS A 174 15.61 18.52 0.23
C LYS A 174 15.92 18.57 1.73
N ASP A 175 14.90 18.72 2.57
CA ASP A 175 14.98 18.69 4.04
C ASP A 175 15.01 17.27 4.62
N GLY A 176 14.95 16.22 3.77
CA GLY A 176 14.94 14.82 4.19
C GLY A 176 13.56 14.27 4.55
N SER A 177 12.50 15.09 4.46
CA SER A 177 11.11 14.62 4.58
C SER A 177 10.76 13.67 3.43
N LYS A 178 9.92 12.69 3.72
CA LYS A 178 9.60 11.59 2.81
C LYS A 178 8.10 11.59 2.58
N VAL A 179 7.68 11.58 1.33
CA VAL A 179 6.27 11.49 0.97
C VAL A 179 5.99 10.02 0.65
N PRO A 180 5.24 9.31 1.50
CA PRO A 180 4.87 7.92 1.23
C PRO A 180 4.03 7.85 -0.04
N GLU A 181 4.17 6.75 -0.76
CA GLU A 181 3.23 6.43 -1.82
C GLU A 181 1.92 5.96 -1.21
N LEU A 182 0.90 6.82 -1.24
CA LEU A 182 -0.42 6.54 -0.65
C LEU A 182 -1.42 5.96 -1.65
N GLY A 183 -0.96 5.54 -2.85
CA GLY A 183 -1.83 5.16 -3.96
C GLY A 183 -2.57 6.38 -4.50
N ILE A 184 -2.06 6.98 -5.58
CA ILE A 184 -2.68 8.16 -6.19
C ILE A 184 -3.80 7.68 -7.12
N GLY A 185 -4.95 7.34 -6.52
CA GLY A 185 -6.10 6.79 -7.23
C GLY A 185 -7.43 6.87 -6.47
N GLY A 186 -7.52 7.72 -5.45
CA GLY A 186 -8.76 7.94 -4.69
C GLY A 186 -9.14 6.85 -3.67
N GLY A 187 -8.66 5.62 -3.84
CA GLY A 187 -8.95 4.50 -2.90
C GLY A 187 -8.05 4.42 -1.66
N GLY A 188 -7.03 5.27 -1.53
CA GLY A 188 -6.13 5.25 -0.37
C GLY A 188 -6.84 5.59 0.95
N GLY A 189 -7.91 6.39 0.91
CA GLY A 189 -8.77 6.67 2.06
C GLY A 189 -9.66 5.50 2.48
N ASP A 190 -10.01 4.61 1.53
CA ASP A 190 -10.85 3.44 1.79
C ASP A 190 -10.04 2.23 2.30
N LEU A 191 -8.76 2.16 1.95
CA LEU A 191 -7.86 1.03 2.28
C LEU A 191 -7.11 1.23 3.61
N TYR A 192 -6.96 2.47 4.05
CA TYR A 192 -6.38 2.84 5.35
C TYR A 192 -7.44 3.45 6.26
N GLN A 193 -8.58 2.78 6.41
CA GLN A 193 -9.54 3.14 7.45
C GLN A 193 -8.89 2.93 8.81
N ILE A 194 -8.45 4.03 9.42
CA ILE A 194 -8.16 4.06 10.84
C ILE A 194 -9.53 3.97 11.52
N HIS A 195 -9.76 2.90 12.28
CA HIS A 195 -11.01 2.80 13.02
C HIS A 195 -10.96 3.82 14.15
N GLU A 196 -11.79 4.85 14.08
CA GLU A 196 -11.84 5.91 15.09
C GLU A 196 -13.21 5.92 15.78
N LEU A 197 -13.20 6.08 17.10
CA LEU A 197 -14.38 6.40 17.89
C LEU A 197 -14.46 7.92 18.03
N GLU A 198 -15.47 8.53 17.42
CA GLU A 198 -15.78 9.95 17.57
C GLU A 198 -16.48 10.23 18.91
N ILE A 199 -16.00 11.25 19.62
CA ILE A 199 -16.60 11.73 20.88
C ILE A 199 -16.92 13.22 20.70
N PRO A 200 -17.97 13.57 19.93
CA PRO A 200 -18.19 14.93 19.45
C PRO A 200 -18.54 15.91 20.59
N ASP A 201 -19.23 15.43 21.63
CA ASP A 201 -19.78 16.23 22.72
C ASP A 201 -19.67 15.57 24.09
N GLU A 202 -19.98 16.35 25.12
CA GLU A 202 -19.93 15.95 26.53
C GLU A 202 -20.98 14.87 26.84
N SER A 203 -22.14 14.90 26.17
CA SER A 203 -23.20 13.88 26.32
C SER A 203 -22.72 12.49 25.88
N THR A 204 -21.98 12.41 24.77
CA THR A 204 -21.40 11.16 24.27
C THR A 204 -20.36 10.61 25.26
N LEU A 205 -19.53 11.49 25.81
CA LEU A 205 -18.54 11.12 26.82
C LEU A 205 -19.20 10.59 28.10
N GLU A 206 -20.25 11.25 28.60
CA GLU A 206 -21.02 10.81 29.78
C GLU A 206 -21.69 9.45 29.58
N GLN A 207 -22.25 9.19 28.39
CA GLN A 207 -22.86 7.90 28.08
C GLN A 207 -21.82 6.77 28.05
N LEU A 208 -20.66 7.01 27.44
CA LEU A 208 -19.54 6.05 27.45
C LEU A 208 -18.99 5.84 28.87
N ASP A 209 -18.94 6.89 29.68
CA ASP A 209 -18.48 6.81 31.08
C ASP A 209 -19.42 5.94 31.92
N LYS A 210 -20.73 6.12 31.74
CA LYS A 210 -21.75 5.28 32.39
C LYS A 210 -21.62 3.81 31.99
N LEU A 211 -21.45 3.53 30.70
CA LEU A 211 -21.24 2.17 30.21
C LEU A 211 -19.95 1.53 30.75
N CYS A 212 -18.88 2.31 30.91
CA CYS A 212 -17.65 1.84 31.56
C CYS A 212 -17.88 1.45 33.02
N LEU A 213 -18.66 2.23 33.77
CA LEU A 213 -19.01 1.93 35.17
C LEU A 213 -19.86 0.67 35.31
N GLU A 214 -20.76 0.42 34.35
CA GLU A 214 -21.63 -0.75 34.36
C GLU A 214 -20.89 -2.04 33.98
N GLN A 215 -19.91 -1.96 33.06
CA GLN A 215 -19.28 -3.13 32.43
C GLN A 215 -17.86 -3.44 32.92
N ILE A 216 -17.14 -2.48 33.53
CA ILE A 216 -15.75 -2.68 34.00
C ILE A 216 -15.71 -2.75 35.52
N HIS A 217 -15.49 -3.95 36.05
CA HIS A 217 -15.45 -4.18 37.50
C HIS A 217 -14.05 -4.00 38.13
N ASP A 218 -12.99 -3.96 37.30
CA ASP A 218 -11.63 -3.70 37.75
C ASP A 218 -11.39 -2.19 37.87
N SER A 219 -11.11 -1.73 39.10
CA SER A 219 -10.91 -0.31 39.44
C SER A 219 -9.73 0.34 38.70
N GLN A 220 -8.66 -0.40 38.43
CA GLN A 220 -7.46 0.12 37.77
C GLN A 220 -7.70 0.24 36.27
N VAL A 221 -8.34 -0.77 35.66
CA VAL A 221 -8.72 -0.76 34.25
C VAL A 221 -9.77 0.31 33.95
N LEU A 222 -10.75 0.47 34.84
CA LEU A 222 -11.77 1.49 34.75
C LEU A 222 -11.14 2.89 34.77
N SER A 223 -10.26 3.16 35.72
CA SER A 223 -9.56 4.45 35.81
C SER A 223 -8.75 4.76 34.56
N GLN A 224 -8.03 3.77 34.03
CA GLN A 224 -7.22 3.92 32.83
C GLN A 224 -8.08 4.17 31.58
N THR A 225 -9.18 3.42 31.43
CA THR A 225 -10.10 3.55 30.27
C THR A 225 -10.78 4.92 30.26
N ARG A 226 -11.29 5.37 31.42
CA ARG A 226 -11.89 6.70 31.59
C ARG A 226 -10.90 7.81 31.25
N LYS A 227 -9.65 7.67 31.70
CA LYS A 227 -8.59 8.63 31.39
C LYS A 227 -8.35 8.73 29.88
N THR A 228 -8.28 7.61 29.17
CA THR A 228 -8.09 7.61 27.71
C THR A 228 -9.26 8.26 26.97
N LEU A 229 -10.51 8.01 27.38
CA LEU A 229 -11.69 8.65 26.77
C LEU A 229 -11.68 10.17 26.96
N VAL A 230 -11.31 10.65 28.15
CA VAL A 230 -11.19 12.09 28.44
C VAL A 230 -10.04 12.72 27.65
N GLU A 231 -8.92 12.05 27.50
CA GLU A 231 -7.79 12.51 26.68
C GLU A 231 -8.18 12.59 25.19
N ALA A 232 -8.91 11.60 24.67
CA ALA A 232 -9.44 11.62 23.32
C ALA A 232 -10.43 12.77 23.11
N PHE A 233 -11.36 13.00 24.04
CA PHE A 233 -12.31 14.12 23.98
C PHE A 233 -11.62 15.49 24.00
N ARG A 234 -10.52 15.63 24.75
CA ARG A 234 -9.72 16.87 24.80
C ARG A 234 -8.81 17.08 23.60
N SER A 235 -8.64 16.05 22.76
CA SER A 235 -7.81 16.15 21.55
C SER A 235 -8.45 17.08 20.52
N LYS A 236 -7.65 17.57 19.57
CA LYS A 236 -8.14 18.46 18.51
C LYS A 236 -9.15 17.79 17.57
N SER A 237 -9.02 16.48 17.36
CA SER A 237 -9.91 15.69 16.51
C SER A 237 -11.13 15.17 17.28
N LYS A 238 -11.09 15.16 18.62
CA LYS A 238 -12.09 14.51 19.47
C LYS A 238 -12.33 13.03 19.13
N THR A 239 -11.29 12.34 18.64
CA THR A 239 -11.37 10.95 18.22
C THR A 239 -10.42 10.06 19.01
N LEU A 240 -10.80 8.80 19.18
CA LEU A 240 -9.96 7.74 19.75
C LEU A 240 -9.72 6.65 18.70
N SER A 241 -8.45 6.42 18.33
CA SER A 241 -8.09 5.32 17.42
C SER A 241 -8.27 3.95 18.10
N LEU A 242 -9.14 3.12 17.53
CA LEU A 242 -9.49 1.77 17.96
C LEU A 242 -8.53 0.70 17.45
N ASP A 243 -7.69 1.01 16.45
CA ASP A 243 -6.71 0.05 15.93
C ASP A 243 -5.75 -0.42 17.03
N ASN A 244 -5.41 0.47 17.96
CA ASN A 244 -4.59 0.19 19.15
C ASN A 244 -5.18 -0.87 20.10
N TYR A 245 -6.43 -1.28 19.91
CA TYR A 245 -7.15 -2.18 20.81
C TYR A 245 -7.46 -3.55 20.20
N ARG A 246 -6.80 -3.93 19.09
CA ARG A 246 -7.03 -5.21 18.37
C ARG A 246 -8.51 -5.45 18.04
N ALA A 247 -9.24 -4.39 17.68
CA ALA A 247 -10.64 -4.51 17.27
C ALA A 247 -10.71 -5.27 15.93
N LYS A 248 -11.34 -6.45 15.92
CA LYS A 248 -11.60 -7.24 14.71
C LYS A 248 -12.99 -6.86 14.17
N ASN A 249 -13.12 -6.63 12.86
CA ASN A 249 -14.40 -6.35 12.18
C ASN A 249 -15.25 -5.27 12.87
N VAL A 250 -14.79 -4.01 12.82
CA VAL A 250 -15.44 -2.87 13.50
C VAL A 250 -16.76 -2.41 12.85
N GLN A 251 -17.12 -2.99 11.70
CA GLN A 251 -18.30 -2.56 10.94
C GLN A 251 -19.64 -2.75 11.68
N ASN A 252 -19.72 -3.60 12.71
CA ASN A 252 -20.90 -3.78 13.57
C ASN A 252 -20.51 -4.28 14.98
N ILE A 253 -19.98 -3.41 15.83
CA ILE A 253 -19.63 -3.73 17.23
C ILE A 253 -20.75 -3.25 18.17
N SER A 254 -21.21 -4.10 19.09
CA SER A 254 -22.11 -3.68 20.16
C SER A 254 -21.40 -2.79 21.18
N LEU A 255 -22.13 -1.87 21.82
CA LEU A 255 -21.55 -0.98 22.85
C LEU A 255 -20.83 -1.76 23.97
N GLU A 256 -21.38 -2.89 24.40
CA GLU A 256 -20.76 -3.75 25.42
C GLU A 256 -19.42 -4.34 24.93
N SER A 257 -19.38 -4.79 23.68
CA SER A 257 -18.17 -5.31 23.05
C SER A 257 -17.11 -4.22 22.87
N LEU A 258 -17.53 -2.99 22.58
CA LEU A 258 -16.63 -1.83 22.50
C LEU A 258 -15.99 -1.52 23.85
N ILE A 259 -16.76 -1.51 24.94
CA ILE A 259 -16.21 -1.30 26.28
C ILE A 259 -15.26 -2.43 26.67
N HIS A 260 -15.57 -3.67 26.31
CA HIS A 260 -14.67 -4.80 26.51
C HIS A 260 -13.38 -4.69 25.69
N ILE A 261 -13.41 -4.07 24.51
CA ILE A 261 -12.22 -3.80 23.69
C ILE A 261 -11.36 -2.73 24.38
N LEU A 262 -11.98 -1.64 24.84
CA LEU A 262 -11.29 -0.55 25.53
C LEU A 262 -10.69 -0.98 26.87
N SER A 263 -11.38 -1.86 27.61
CA SER A 263 -10.93 -2.37 28.92
C SER A 263 -9.72 -3.30 28.84
N ARG A 264 -9.42 -3.89 27.67
CA ARG A 264 -8.19 -4.66 27.46
C ARG A 264 -6.92 -3.79 27.47
N GLY A 265 -7.08 -2.47 27.46
CA GLY A 265 -5.98 -1.51 27.40
C GLY A 265 -5.33 -1.45 26.02
N HIS A 266 -4.47 -0.46 25.81
CA HIS A 266 -3.70 -0.36 24.57
C HIS A 266 -2.86 -1.62 24.38
N SER A 267 -3.14 -2.36 23.30
CA SER A 267 -2.10 -3.21 22.73
C SER A 267 -1.02 -2.27 22.21
N LYS A 268 0.26 -2.55 22.46
CA LYS A 268 1.38 -1.79 21.89
C LYS A 268 1.49 -1.96 20.36
N GLU A 269 0.43 -2.35 19.67
CA GLU A 269 0.49 -3.09 18.41
C GLU A 269 -0.20 -2.44 17.20
N ASN A 270 -0.72 -1.22 17.27
CA ASN A 270 -1.13 -0.51 16.05
C ASN A 270 -0.81 0.97 16.12
N LEU A 271 0.48 1.22 16.04
CA LEU A 271 1.04 2.54 16.11
C LEU A 271 1.03 3.14 14.70
N GLY A 272 0.31 4.26 14.53
CA GLY A 272 0.44 5.12 13.34
C GLY A 272 1.90 5.46 13.05
N LEU A 273 2.17 6.06 11.88
CA LEU A 273 3.52 6.37 11.38
C LEU A 273 4.49 6.94 12.44
N ASP A 274 3.99 7.68 13.42
CA ASP A 274 4.76 8.28 14.53
C ASP A 274 5.26 7.29 15.59
N ALA A 275 4.60 6.16 15.78
CA ALA A 275 4.98 5.19 16.80
C ALA A 275 5.53 3.87 16.23
N MET A 276 5.66 3.79 14.90
CA MET A 276 6.52 2.83 14.21
C MET A 276 7.98 2.89 14.68
N GLN A 277 8.43 3.95 15.34
CA GLN A 277 9.80 4.10 15.86
C GLN A 277 10.11 3.30 17.15
N ARG A 278 9.14 2.65 17.79
CA ARG A 278 9.32 1.98 19.11
C ARG A 278 9.28 0.45 19.07
N LEU A 279 9.81 -0.16 18.01
CA LEU A 279 10.09 -1.59 17.96
C LEU A 279 11.60 -1.83 18.05
N SER A 280 11.99 -2.92 18.71
CA SER A 280 13.36 -3.27 19.10
C SER A 280 14.41 -2.90 18.05
N ALA A 281 15.46 -2.20 18.50
CA ALA A 281 16.66 -1.95 17.72
C ALA A 281 17.18 -3.27 17.13
N THR A 282 17.09 -3.42 15.82
CA THR A 282 17.68 -4.56 15.13
C THR A 282 19.10 -4.17 14.78
N ASN A 283 20.09 -4.91 15.26
CA ASN A 283 21.48 -4.62 14.95
C ASN A 283 21.88 -5.30 13.64
N ASP A 284 22.73 -4.65 12.85
CA ASP A 284 23.37 -5.28 11.71
C ASP A 284 24.39 -6.34 12.17
N LYS A 285 25.04 -7.00 11.20
CA LYS A 285 26.07 -8.01 11.46
C LYS A 285 27.31 -7.45 12.20
N GLN A 286 27.48 -6.14 12.25
CA GLN A 286 28.60 -5.43 12.87
C GLN A 286 28.22 -4.80 14.22
N GLY A 287 26.96 -4.93 14.66
CA GLY A 287 26.46 -4.40 15.92
C GLY A 287 25.86 -2.99 15.83
N HIS A 288 25.72 -2.41 14.65
CA HIS A 288 25.09 -1.09 14.46
C HIS A 288 23.57 -1.20 14.46
N THR A 289 22.90 -0.31 15.19
CA THR A 289 21.44 -0.21 15.20
C THR A 289 20.91 0.19 13.82
N LEU A 290 20.15 -0.69 13.20
CA LEU A 290 19.44 -0.46 11.96
C LEU A 290 18.02 0.09 12.23
N PRO A 291 17.47 0.91 11.31
CA PRO A 291 16.11 1.38 11.44
C PRO A 291 15.12 0.22 11.27
N ASN A 292 13.98 0.30 11.93
CA ASN A 292 12.86 -0.63 11.74
C ASN A 292 11.98 -0.28 10.53
N THR A 293 12.35 0.76 9.78
CA THR A 293 11.66 1.20 8.56
C THR A 293 12.67 1.54 7.48
N ILE A 294 12.55 0.87 6.34
CA ILE A 294 13.28 1.13 5.10
C ILE A 294 12.36 1.93 4.17
N TRP A 295 12.76 3.16 3.89
CA TRP A 295 12.10 4.00 2.89
C TRP A 295 12.79 3.83 1.55
N THR A 296 12.04 3.44 0.52
CA THR A 296 12.59 3.10 -0.80
C THR A 296 11.85 3.76 -1.95
N TRP A 297 12.60 4.08 -3.01
CA TRP A 297 12.07 4.49 -4.30
C TRP A 297 11.56 3.27 -5.09
N ALA A 298 10.69 2.46 -4.48
CA ALA A 298 9.96 1.44 -5.20
C ALA A 298 8.73 2.14 -5.76
N TYR A 299 8.70 2.40 -7.05
CA TYR A 299 7.51 2.95 -7.72
C TYR A 299 6.80 1.81 -8.43
N PRO A 300 5.46 1.76 -8.39
CA PRO A 300 4.71 0.85 -9.21
C PRO A 300 4.90 1.30 -10.66
N CYS A 301 5.40 0.39 -11.49
CA CYS A 301 5.19 0.49 -12.92
C CYS A 301 4.61 -0.84 -13.34
N SER A 302 3.29 -0.90 -13.40
CA SER A 302 2.61 -1.99 -14.06
C SER A 302 2.88 -1.89 -15.56
N ASN A 303 3.22 -3.02 -16.20
CA ASN A 303 3.10 -3.14 -17.66
C ASN A 303 1.64 -2.99 -18.13
N TYR A 304 0.70 -3.07 -17.18
CA TYR A 304 -0.73 -2.99 -17.39
C TYR A 304 -1.20 -1.55 -17.48
N SER A 305 -1.86 -1.23 -18.59
CA SER A 305 -2.68 -0.03 -18.71
C SER A 305 -4.02 -0.34 -18.06
N VAL A 306 -4.18 -0.03 -16.77
CA VAL A 306 -5.46 -0.27 -16.09
C VAL A 306 -6.41 0.87 -16.46
N ILE A 307 -7.42 0.58 -17.28
CA ILE A 307 -8.65 1.39 -17.27
C ILE A 307 -9.39 0.93 -16.03
N SER A 308 -9.31 1.68 -14.93
CA SER A 308 -10.26 1.51 -13.84
C SER A 308 -11.60 2.07 -14.31
N VAL A 309 -12.37 1.27 -15.04
CA VAL A 309 -13.81 1.49 -15.11
C VAL A 309 -14.30 1.19 -13.69
N LEU A 310 -14.50 2.24 -12.90
CA LEU A 310 -15.33 2.17 -11.70
C LEU A 310 -16.66 1.57 -12.14
N GLY A 311 -16.86 0.30 -11.81
CA GLY A 311 -17.91 -0.49 -12.41
C GLY A 311 -18.30 -1.65 -11.53
N SER A 312 -18.91 -1.35 -10.39
CA SER A 312 -19.97 -2.17 -9.81
C SER A 312 -20.74 -1.31 -8.81
N SER A 313 -21.85 -0.73 -9.28
CA SER A 313 -23.00 -0.16 -8.53
C SER A 313 -23.38 1.31 -8.74
N ALA A 314 -23.12 1.94 -9.89
CA ALA A 314 -23.78 3.24 -10.18
C ALA A 314 -23.82 3.64 -11.65
N CYS A 315 -24.42 2.85 -12.55
CA CYS A 315 -25.02 3.38 -13.80
C CYS A 315 -25.84 2.32 -14.55
N GLU A 316 -26.89 1.81 -13.93
CA GLU A 316 -28.07 1.43 -14.71
C GLU A 316 -28.88 2.71 -14.99
N ARG A 317 -28.52 3.42 -16.07
CA ARG A 317 -29.47 4.31 -16.74
C ARG A 317 -29.51 3.98 -18.23
N LYS A 318 -30.52 3.15 -18.54
CA LYS A 318 -31.17 2.92 -19.82
C LYS A 318 -30.72 3.86 -20.94
N PHE A 319 -29.90 3.36 -21.85
CA PHE A 319 -29.96 3.77 -23.25
C PHE A 319 -30.94 2.84 -23.97
N ASN A 320 -32.23 3.18 -23.90
CA ASN A 320 -33.19 2.69 -24.88
C ASN A 320 -32.89 3.43 -26.18
N GLY A 321 -32.59 2.66 -27.23
CA GLY A 321 -32.44 3.19 -28.57
C GLY A 321 -33.72 3.88 -29.04
N GLN A 322 -33.55 5.01 -29.70
CA GLN A 322 -34.40 5.39 -30.82
C GLN A 322 -33.49 5.74 -31.99
N GLN A 323 -33.60 4.92 -33.02
CA GLN A 323 -33.29 5.27 -34.39
C GLN A 323 -34.11 6.51 -34.76
N TYR A 324 -33.46 7.55 -35.28
CA TYR A 324 -33.63 8.12 -36.63
C TYR A 324 -32.57 9.20 -36.85
#